data_AF-A0A935Y8D2-F1
#
_entry.id   AF-A0A935Y8D2-F1
#
_cell.length_a   1.000
_cell.length_b   1.000
_cell.length_c   1.000
_cell.angle_alpha   90.00
_cell.angle_beta   90.00
_cell.angle_gamma   90.00
#
_symmetry.space_group_name_H-M   'P 1'
#
loop_
_entity.id
_entity.type
_entity.pdbx_description
1 polymer ?
#
loop_
_entity_poly.entity_id
_entity_poly.type
_entity_poly.pdbx_seq_one_letter_code
_entity_poly.pdbx_strand_id
1 'polypeptide(L)'
;MVASAAGRATIIPSIAEGTLLNQNALCLRTKTEILHQGYLGYLGKSDLFQGYVKSVGRGAANQVRIALGLIKEFSFKLPPLPTQRKIVSILSAYDDLIENNLKRIKLLEEKAQLHYKDLMQEMSYSKTKREEYIRDCLAFYIGGGWGEEDYKEKFTEPAYVIRGTDIPDTRGGNVSGIPLRFHKASNLESRKIQLGDIVFEISNGQINNIGRTVLISKRLLGQFDQPVMCASFAKLIRVNEKVSPEFFYLYLNEGQENGLLYQYKSNSANGINNFAFETFIDEVKITIPKETELKAFTEKVKPIFTLISTLGEQNSKLREARDILLPKLINGQIEV
;
A
#
# COMPACT_ATOMS: atom_id res chain seq x y z
N MET A 1 -5.04 18.46 4.07
CA MET A 1 -6.22 17.94 4.79
C MET A 1 -6.12 16.43 4.88
N VAL A 2 -6.08 15.84 6.07
CA VAL A 2 -6.27 14.39 6.23
C VAL A 2 -7.71 14.09 5.86
N ALA A 3 -7.93 13.32 4.79
CA ALA A 3 -9.27 12.97 4.35
C ALA A 3 -10.03 12.29 5.50
N SER A 4 -11.18 12.85 5.88
CA SER A 4 -12.06 12.24 6.87
C SER A 4 -12.40 10.81 6.47
N ALA A 5 -12.47 9.89 7.43
CA ALA A 5 -12.94 8.53 7.15
C ALA A 5 -14.44 8.49 6.82
N ALA A 6 -15.18 9.55 7.17
CA ALA A 6 -16.60 9.67 6.94
C ALA A 6 -16.94 9.71 5.45
N GLY A 7 -17.94 8.92 5.07
CA GLY A 7 -18.43 8.83 3.69
C GLY A 7 -17.81 7.71 2.88
N ARG A 8 -16.62 7.20 3.23
CA ARG A 8 -15.99 6.10 2.48
C ARG A 8 -16.93 4.90 2.37
N ALA A 9 -17.27 4.54 1.13
CA ALA A 9 -18.12 3.42 0.81
C ALA A 9 -17.29 2.31 0.16
N THR A 10 -17.63 1.06 0.48
CA THR A 10 -17.08 -0.10 -0.21
C THR A 10 -18.18 -1.12 -0.46
N ILE A 11 -17.99 -1.90 -1.52
CA ILE A 11 -18.79 -3.10 -1.78
C ILE A 11 -18.09 -4.22 -1.01
N ILE A 12 -18.83 -4.94 -0.18
CA ILE A 12 -18.27 -6.05 0.60
C ILE A 12 -17.97 -7.21 -0.38
N PRO A 13 -16.69 -7.62 -0.52
CA PRO A 13 -16.36 -8.75 -1.36
C PRO A 13 -16.83 -10.05 -0.70
N SER A 14 -17.05 -11.10 -1.50
CA SER A 14 -17.52 -12.40 -1.02
C SER A 14 -16.62 -13.02 0.06
N ILE A 15 -15.31 -12.76 0.01
CA ILE A 15 -14.35 -13.23 1.02
C ILE A 15 -14.59 -12.64 2.42
N ALA A 16 -15.29 -11.51 2.52
CA ALA A 16 -15.62 -10.85 3.77
C ALA A 16 -17.05 -11.16 4.26
N GLU A 17 -17.75 -12.08 3.59
CA GLU A 17 -19.08 -12.52 4.02
C GLU A 17 -19.02 -13.17 5.42
N GLY A 18 -20.01 -12.85 6.27
CA GLY A 18 -20.05 -13.33 7.66
C GLY A 18 -19.17 -12.57 8.65
N THR A 19 -18.38 -11.59 8.21
CA THR A 19 -17.57 -10.76 9.12
C THR A 19 -18.39 -9.71 9.87
N LEU A 20 -17.91 -9.30 11.05
CA LEU A 20 -18.55 -8.28 11.89
C LEU A 20 -18.07 -6.87 11.53
N LEU A 21 -19.00 -5.92 11.49
CA LEU A 21 -18.70 -4.50 11.34
C LEU A 21 -18.32 -3.88 12.69
N ASN A 22 -17.37 -2.95 12.68
CA ASN A 22 -17.08 -2.14 13.86
C ASN A 22 -18.19 -1.07 14.06
N GLN A 23 -18.20 -0.44 15.24
CA GLN A 23 -19.22 0.55 15.64
C GLN A 23 -19.23 1.84 14.79
N ASN A 24 -18.20 2.06 13.96
CA ASN A 24 -18.03 3.27 13.15
C ASN A 24 -18.36 3.03 11.66
N ALA A 25 -18.92 1.87 11.32
CA ALA A 25 -19.32 1.51 9.96
C ALA A 25 -20.83 1.20 9.89
N LEU A 26 -21.42 1.43 8.72
CA LEU A 26 -22.83 1.14 8.44
C LEU A 26 -22.93 0.13 7.29
N CYS A 27 -23.80 -0.86 7.44
CA CYS A 27 -24.18 -1.76 6.36
C CYS A 27 -25.43 -1.21 5.65
N LEU A 28 -25.33 -0.94 4.35
CA LEU A 28 -26.46 -0.55 3.52
C LEU A 28 -26.90 -1.71 2.64
N ARG A 29 -28.16 -2.11 2.78
CA ARG A 29 -28.79 -3.17 1.98
C ARG A 29 -30.04 -2.63 1.32
N THR A 30 -30.23 -2.95 0.05
CA THR A 30 -31.44 -2.59 -0.68
C THR A 30 -32.62 -3.36 -0.12
N LYS A 31 -33.74 -2.66 0.16
CA LYS A 31 -34.98 -3.27 0.67
C LYS A 31 -35.92 -3.72 -0.46
N THR A 32 -35.72 -3.17 -1.65
CA THR A 32 -36.65 -3.28 -2.78
C THR A 32 -35.92 -3.68 -4.04
N GLU A 33 -36.64 -4.32 -4.95
CA GLU A 33 -36.10 -4.76 -6.24
C GLU A 33 -35.85 -3.60 -7.23
N ILE A 34 -36.28 -2.38 -6.91
CA ILE A 34 -36.11 -1.19 -7.79
C ILE A 34 -34.70 -0.59 -7.76
N LEU A 35 -33.89 -0.93 -6.75
CA LEU A 35 -32.52 -0.47 -6.59
C LEU A 35 -31.60 -1.69 -6.53
N HIS A 36 -30.70 -1.81 -7.50
CA HIS A 36 -29.73 -2.88 -7.56
C HIS A 36 -28.64 -2.68 -6.48
N GLN A 37 -28.34 -3.72 -5.70
CA GLN A 37 -27.36 -3.65 -4.60
C GLN A 37 -25.97 -3.18 -5.07
N GLY A 38 -25.48 -3.68 -6.21
CA GLY A 38 -24.21 -3.23 -6.79
C GLY A 38 -24.25 -1.76 -7.21
N TYR A 39 -25.40 -1.27 -7.68
CA TYR A 39 -25.54 0.13 -8.08
C TYR A 39 -25.50 1.04 -6.86
N LEU A 40 -26.18 0.66 -5.77
CA LEU A 40 -26.08 1.34 -4.48
C LEU A 40 -24.61 1.39 -3.99
N GLY A 41 -23.86 0.31 -4.19
CA GLY A 41 -22.43 0.24 -3.88
C GLY A 41 -21.59 1.29 -4.63
N TYR A 42 -21.77 1.39 -5.95
CA TYR A 42 -21.06 2.39 -6.76
C TYR A 42 -21.57 3.82 -6.54
N LEU A 43 -22.87 3.99 -6.33
CA LEU A 43 -23.45 5.28 -5.93
C LEU A 43 -22.80 5.78 -4.63
N GLY A 44 -22.60 4.91 -3.65
CA GLY A 44 -21.89 5.24 -2.42
C GLY A 44 -20.45 5.70 -2.66
N LYS A 45 -19.78 5.22 -3.72
CA LYS A 45 -18.42 5.64 -4.09
C LYS A 45 -18.39 6.92 -4.95
N SER A 46 -19.54 7.35 -5.49
CA SER A 46 -19.60 8.49 -6.40
C SER A 46 -19.39 9.84 -5.70
N ASP A 47 -18.85 10.82 -6.44
CA ASP A 47 -18.69 12.19 -5.96
C ASP A 47 -20.02 12.83 -5.52
N LEU A 48 -21.13 12.42 -6.13
CA LEU A 48 -22.46 12.89 -5.76
C LEU A 48 -22.78 12.54 -4.30
N PHE A 49 -22.59 11.27 -3.92
CA PHE A 49 -22.85 10.82 -2.56
C PHE A 49 -21.78 11.34 -1.59
N GLN A 50 -20.50 11.29 -1.97
CA GLN A 50 -19.41 11.78 -1.13
C GLN A 50 -19.55 13.28 -0.84
N GLY A 51 -19.95 14.07 -1.84
CA GLY A 51 -20.23 15.50 -1.70
C GLY A 51 -21.37 15.76 -0.71
N TYR A 52 -22.47 15.01 -0.82
CA TYR A 52 -23.58 15.10 0.13
C TYR A 52 -23.15 14.74 1.56
N VAL A 53 -22.43 13.63 1.75
CA VAL A 53 -21.96 13.24 3.09
C VAL A 53 -21.07 14.31 3.71
N LYS A 54 -20.21 14.95 2.90
CA LYS A 54 -19.38 16.08 3.36
C LYS A 54 -20.20 17.32 3.72
N SER A 55 -21.30 17.61 3.02
CA SER A 55 -22.13 18.79 3.32
C SER A 55 -23.01 18.64 4.57
N VAL A 56 -23.42 17.42 4.91
CA VAL A 56 -24.30 17.17 6.06
C VAL A 56 -23.57 16.58 7.28
N GLY A 57 -22.35 16.09 7.09
CA GLY A 57 -21.53 15.54 8.16
C GLY A 57 -21.17 16.59 9.21
N ARG A 58 -21.25 16.22 10.49
CA ARG A 58 -20.91 17.11 11.62
C ARG A 58 -19.66 16.59 12.35
N GLY A 59 -18.81 17.50 12.80
CA GLY A 59 -17.61 17.20 13.59
C GLY A 59 -16.34 17.85 13.02
N ALA A 60 -15.23 17.76 13.76
CA ALA A 60 -13.92 18.18 13.26
C ALA A 60 -13.52 17.34 12.04
N ALA A 61 -12.69 17.87 11.14
CA ALA A 61 -12.32 17.24 9.86
C ALA A 61 -11.92 15.74 9.99
N ASN A 62 -11.31 15.35 11.11
CA ASN A 62 -10.81 13.99 11.36
C ASN A 62 -11.81 13.08 12.11
N GLN A 63 -12.99 13.57 12.53
CA GLN A 63 -14.01 12.84 13.28
C GLN A 63 -15.44 13.22 12.83
N VAL A 64 -15.64 13.42 11.54
CA VAL A 64 -16.96 13.68 10.99
C VAL A 64 -17.83 12.45 11.20
N ARG A 65 -19.03 12.64 11.75
CA ARG A 65 -20.05 11.60 11.89
C ARG A 65 -21.27 11.99 11.08
N ILE A 66 -21.90 10.99 10.46
CA ILE A 66 -23.17 11.15 9.77
C ILE A 66 -24.24 10.32 10.48
N ALA A 67 -25.36 10.96 10.82
CA ALA A 67 -26.49 10.27 11.39
C ALA A 67 -27.19 9.42 10.32
N LEU A 68 -27.65 8.22 10.67
CA LEU A 68 -28.37 7.33 9.75
C LEU A 68 -29.60 8.00 9.13
N GLY A 69 -30.26 8.90 9.86
CA GLY A 69 -31.39 9.70 9.35
C GLY A 69 -31.01 10.53 8.13
N LEU A 70 -29.88 11.24 8.19
CA LEU A 70 -29.39 12.09 7.10
C LEU A 70 -29.02 11.26 5.87
N ILE A 71 -28.46 10.05 6.02
CA ILE A 71 -28.20 9.18 4.86
C ILE A 71 -29.51 8.85 4.11
N LYS A 72 -30.63 8.70 4.81
CA LYS A 72 -31.93 8.41 4.19
C LYS A 72 -32.55 9.62 3.47
N GLU A 73 -32.09 10.83 3.78
CA GLU A 73 -32.53 12.06 3.12
C GLU A 73 -31.79 12.31 1.80
N PHE A 74 -30.72 11.57 1.52
CA PHE A 74 -30.01 11.65 0.24
C PHE A 74 -30.95 11.27 -0.92
N SER A 75 -31.11 12.20 -1.86
CA SER A 75 -31.91 12.02 -3.07
C SER A 75 -31.03 12.02 -4.31
N PHE A 76 -31.39 11.19 -5.28
CA PHE A 76 -30.68 11.06 -6.56
C PHE A 76 -31.66 10.60 -7.64
N LYS A 77 -31.29 10.83 -8.91
CA LYS A 77 -32.04 10.30 -10.04
C LYS A 77 -31.80 8.79 -10.14
N LEU A 78 -32.84 8.00 -9.91
CA LEU A 78 -32.76 6.54 -10.01
C LEU A 78 -32.98 6.10 -11.47
N PRO A 79 -31.97 5.55 -12.16
CA PRO A 79 -32.17 5.03 -13.52
C PRO A 79 -32.96 3.71 -13.50
N PRO A 80 -33.55 3.28 -14.63
CA PRO A 80 -34.22 1.99 -14.74
C PRO A 80 -33.29 0.82 -14.38
N LEU A 81 -33.85 -0.28 -13.86
CA LEU A 81 -33.08 -1.45 -13.46
C LEU A 81 -32.15 -2.01 -14.55
N PRO A 82 -32.55 -2.11 -15.84
CA PRO A 82 -31.63 -2.56 -16.89
C PRO A 82 -30.37 -1.68 -16.97
N THR A 83 -30.52 -0.35 -16.89
CA THR A 83 -29.40 0.60 -16.88
C THR A 83 -28.53 0.43 -15.63
N GLN A 84 -29.13 0.26 -14.44
CA GLN A 84 -28.38 0.00 -13.22
C GLN A 84 -27.50 -1.26 -13.34
N ARG A 85 -28.05 -2.36 -13.89
CA ARG A 85 -27.30 -3.61 -14.09
C ARG A 85 -26.14 -3.43 -15.08
N LYS A 86 -26.36 -2.69 -16.18
CA LYS A 86 -25.29 -2.38 -17.15
C LYS A 86 -24.16 -1.57 -16.52
N ILE A 87 -24.48 -0.50 -15.79
CA ILE A 87 -23.49 0.32 -15.06
C ILE A 87 -22.66 -0.56 -14.12
N VAL A 88 -23.33 -1.42 -13.36
CA VAL A 88 -22.65 -2.35 -12.45
C VAL A 88 -21.75 -3.31 -13.20
N SER A 89 -22.23 -3.93 -14.29
CA SER A 89 -21.45 -4.87 -15.10
C SER A 89 -20.17 -4.24 -15.66
N ILE A 90 -20.21 -2.97 -16.06
CA ILE A 90 -19.04 -2.26 -16.59
C ILE A 90 -18.04 -2.01 -15.46
N LEU A 91 -18.50 -1.43 -14.34
CA LEU A 91 -17.61 -1.05 -13.24
C LEU A 91 -17.06 -2.26 -12.48
N SER A 92 -17.87 -3.31 -12.30
CA SER A 92 -17.45 -4.54 -11.61
C SER A 92 -16.38 -5.28 -12.39
N ALA A 93 -16.41 -5.23 -13.73
CA ALA A 93 -15.37 -5.86 -14.55
C ALA A 93 -13.96 -5.30 -14.22
N TYR A 94 -13.84 -4.00 -13.93
CA TYR A 94 -12.56 -3.42 -13.48
C TYR A 94 -12.19 -3.90 -12.07
N ASP A 95 -13.14 -3.89 -11.14
CA ASP A 95 -12.92 -4.33 -9.75
C ASP A 95 -12.51 -5.82 -9.69
N ASP A 96 -13.16 -6.67 -10.48
CA ASP A 96 -12.88 -8.11 -10.59
C ASP A 96 -11.46 -8.35 -11.13
N LEU A 97 -11.04 -7.60 -12.16
CA LEU A 97 -9.68 -7.69 -12.71
C LEU A 97 -8.62 -7.23 -11.69
N ILE A 98 -8.89 -6.15 -10.95
CA ILE A 98 -7.99 -5.68 -9.88
C ILE A 98 -7.89 -6.73 -8.78
N GLU A 99 -9.01 -7.29 -8.33
CA GLU A 99 -9.02 -8.33 -7.29
C GLU A 99 -8.24 -9.57 -7.74
N ASN A 100 -8.44 -10.03 -8.98
CA ASN A 100 -7.71 -11.17 -9.53
C ASN A 100 -6.20 -10.90 -9.60
N ASN A 101 -5.79 -9.70 -10.03
CA ASN A 101 -4.39 -9.32 -10.06
C ASN A 101 -3.78 -9.22 -8.66
N LEU A 102 -4.51 -8.73 -7.66
CA LEU A 102 -4.05 -8.72 -6.26
C LEU A 102 -3.84 -10.14 -5.73
N LYS A 103 -4.74 -11.09 -6.04
CA LYS A 103 -4.55 -12.52 -5.71
C LYS A 103 -3.29 -13.09 -6.38
N ARG A 104 -3.07 -12.77 -7.66
CA ARG A 104 -1.86 -13.18 -8.40
C ARG A 104 -0.58 -12.60 -7.80
N ILE A 105 -0.58 -11.31 -7.42
CA ILE A 105 0.56 -10.67 -6.74
C ILE A 105 0.88 -11.42 -5.45
N LYS A 106 -0.12 -11.71 -4.61
CA LYS A 106 0.09 -12.44 -3.36
C LYS A 106 0.72 -13.82 -3.59
N LEU A 107 0.22 -14.59 -4.56
CA LEU A 107 0.80 -15.90 -4.90
C LEU A 107 2.25 -15.79 -5.42
N LEU A 108 2.57 -14.71 -6.13
CA LEU A 108 3.93 -14.45 -6.61
C LEU A 108 4.88 -14.07 -5.46
N GLU A 109 4.41 -13.26 -4.51
CA GLU A 109 5.15 -12.94 -3.28
C GLU A 109 5.45 -14.22 -2.47
N GLU A 110 4.43 -15.06 -2.26
CA GLU A 110 4.57 -16.36 -1.58
C GLU A 110 5.56 -17.28 -2.33
N LYS A 111 5.52 -17.31 -3.67
CA LYS A 111 6.46 -18.08 -4.48
C LYS A 111 7.90 -17.57 -4.36
N ALA A 112 8.10 -16.25 -4.34
CA ALA A 112 9.43 -15.67 -4.15
C ALA A 112 9.97 -16.00 -2.74
N GLN A 113 9.11 -15.92 -1.71
CA GLN A 113 9.46 -16.29 -0.35
C GLN A 113 9.80 -17.78 -0.23
N LEU A 114 9.06 -18.65 -0.92
CA LEU A 114 9.36 -20.08 -0.96
C LEU A 114 10.75 -20.34 -1.56
N HIS A 115 11.08 -19.71 -2.70
CA HIS A 115 12.42 -19.83 -3.27
C HIS A 115 13.53 -19.34 -2.34
N TYR A 116 13.26 -18.31 -1.54
CA TYR A 116 14.19 -17.87 -0.50
C TYR A 116 14.35 -18.93 0.60
N LYS A 117 13.25 -19.50 1.10
CA LYS A 117 13.27 -20.57 2.10
C LYS A 117 14.00 -21.82 1.60
N ASP A 118 13.76 -22.23 0.35
CA ASP A 118 14.45 -23.36 -0.30
C ASP A 118 15.97 -23.13 -0.30
N LEU A 119 16.41 -21.96 -0.76
CA LEU A 119 17.81 -21.56 -0.77
C LEU A 119 18.42 -21.62 0.64
N MET A 120 17.73 -21.04 1.64
CA MET A 120 18.21 -21.04 3.02
C MET A 120 18.31 -22.45 3.61
N GLN A 121 17.38 -23.34 3.25
CA GLN A 121 17.42 -24.75 3.66
C GLN A 121 18.59 -25.48 3.01
N GLU A 122 18.81 -25.34 1.70
CA GLU A 122 19.95 -25.91 1.00
C GLU A 122 21.28 -25.43 1.61
N MET A 123 21.36 -24.15 1.96
CA MET A 123 22.52 -23.55 2.60
C MET A 123 22.79 -24.07 4.01
N SER A 124 21.77 -24.56 4.73
CA SER A 124 21.97 -25.09 6.10
C SER A 124 22.94 -26.28 6.15
N TYR A 125 23.08 -27.00 5.03
CA TYR A 125 24.02 -28.11 4.84
C TYR A 125 25.32 -27.70 4.12
N SER A 126 25.41 -26.47 3.61
CA SER A 126 26.56 -25.97 2.85
C SER A 126 27.65 -25.43 3.76
N LYS A 127 28.90 -25.86 3.52
CA LYS A 127 30.09 -25.37 4.25
C LYS A 127 30.57 -23.99 3.80
N THR A 128 29.94 -23.39 2.80
CA THR A 128 30.49 -22.21 2.11
C THR A 128 29.64 -20.96 2.15
N LYS A 129 28.71 -20.91 3.11
CA LYS A 129 27.98 -19.70 3.48
C LYS A 129 28.92 -18.68 4.13
N ARG A 130 28.64 -17.39 3.93
CA ARG A 130 29.23 -16.30 4.73
C ARG A 130 28.18 -15.71 5.64
N GLU A 131 28.61 -15.22 6.79
CA GLU A 131 27.78 -14.43 7.68
C GLU A 131 28.33 -13.02 7.74
N GLU A 132 27.47 -12.04 7.52
CA GLU A 132 27.81 -10.62 7.55
C GLU A 132 26.83 -9.93 8.49
N TYR A 133 27.26 -8.90 9.22
CA TYR A 133 26.30 -8.05 9.91
C TYR A 133 25.42 -7.34 8.87
N ILE A 134 24.15 -7.10 9.21
CA ILE A 134 23.25 -6.40 8.30
C ILE A 134 23.82 -5.04 7.92
N ARG A 135 24.41 -4.31 8.87
CA ARG A 135 25.09 -3.02 8.61
C ARG A 135 26.07 -3.11 7.45
N ASP A 136 26.85 -4.18 7.40
CA ASP A 136 27.89 -4.37 6.38
C ASP A 136 27.32 -4.69 4.98
N CYS A 137 26.02 -4.96 4.89
CA CYS A 137 25.29 -5.18 3.64
C CYS A 137 24.58 -3.90 3.13
N LEU A 138 24.64 -2.79 3.87
CA LEU A 138 23.95 -1.54 3.51
C LEU A 138 24.93 -0.56 2.85
N ALA A 139 24.60 -0.12 1.64
CA ALA A 139 25.29 0.99 0.99
C ALA A 139 24.82 2.34 1.55
N PHE A 140 23.54 2.43 1.90
CA PHE A 140 22.93 3.66 2.38
C PHE A 140 21.65 3.35 3.15
N TYR A 141 21.41 4.09 4.25
CA TYR A 141 20.11 4.09 4.89
C TYR A 141 19.88 5.43 5.60
N ILE A 142 18.62 5.88 5.65
CA ILE A 142 18.25 7.12 6.31
C ILE A 142 16.79 7.08 6.76
N GLY A 143 16.46 7.83 7.82
CA GLY A 143 15.07 8.08 8.18
C GLY A 143 14.38 8.98 7.15
N GLY A 144 13.07 8.79 6.98
CA GLY A 144 12.27 9.60 6.07
C GLY A 144 12.05 11.05 6.52
N GLY A 145 11.14 11.74 5.84
CA GLY A 145 10.72 13.10 6.15
C GLY A 145 9.26 13.33 5.79
N TRP A 146 8.62 14.34 6.39
CA TRP A 146 7.20 14.63 6.16
C TRP A 146 6.93 15.84 5.26
N GLY A 147 7.75 16.89 5.36
CA GLY A 147 7.57 18.11 4.57
C GLY A 147 6.34 18.92 4.98
N GLU A 148 5.97 19.85 4.10
CA GLU A 148 4.85 20.78 4.24
C GLU A 148 3.73 20.42 3.24
N GLU A 149 2.48 20.77 3.54
CA GLU A 149 1.36 20.53 2.63
C GLU A 149 1.46 21.38 1.37
N ASP A 150 1.80 22.65 1.55
CA ASP A 150 1.84 23.65 0.51
C ASP A 150 3.27 24.15 0.29
N TYR A 151 3.50 24.73 -0.88
CA TYR A 151 4.73 25.43 -1.19
C TYR A 151 5.00 26.52 -0.14
N LYS A 152 6.24 26.56 0.36
CA LYS A 152 6.75 27.64 1.22
C LYS A 152 8.14 28.04 0.74
N GLU A 153 8.57 29.26 1.07
CA GLU A 153 9.86 29.82 0.63
C GLU A 153 11.06 28.87 0.79
N LYS A 154 11.08 28.05 1.86
CA LYS A 154 12.15 27.06 2.11
C LYS A 154 11.76 25.61 1.76
N PHE A 155 10.50 25.36 1.44
CA PHE A 155 9.95 24.05 1.12
C PHE A 155 9.37 24.14 -0.28
N THR A 156 10.24 24.01 -1.26
CA THR A 156 9.95 24.27 -2.68
C THR A 156 9.86 22.99 -3.49
N GLU A 157 10.50 21.91 -3.04
CA GLU A 157 10.63 20.68 -3.81
C GLU A 157 9.45 19.74 -3.57
N PRO A 158 8.63 19.43 -4.60
CA PRO A 158 7.54 18.47 -4.45
C PRO A 158 8.09 17.04 -4.40
N ALA A 159 7.55 16.23 -3.49
CA ALA A 159 7.80 14.79 -3.46
C ALA A 159 6.61 14.02 -2.88
N TYR A 160 6.36 12.83 -3.42
CA TYR A 160 5.43 11.87 -2.83
C TYR A 160 6.06 11.20 -1.61
N VAL A 161 5.29 11.09 -0.53
CA VAL A 161 5.80 10.60 0.77
C VAL A 161 5.10 9.30 1.18
N ILE A 162 5.77 8.16 0.94
CA ILE A 162 5.26 6.82 1.32
C ILE A 162 5.24 6.69 2.84
N ARG A 163 4.05 6.49 3.42
CA ARG A 163 3.88 6.19 4.85
C ARG A 163 3.88 4.68 5.08
N GLY A 164 4.17 4.25 6.31
CA GLY A 164 4.06 2.84 6.69
C GLY A 164 2.66 2.25 6.46
N THR A 165 1.61 3.06 6.64
CA THR A 165 0.22 2.68 6.32
C THR A 165 -0.05 2.50 4.83
N ASP A 166 0.76 3.09 3.94
CA ASP A 166 0.60 2.99 2.50
C ASP A 166 1.26 1.73 1.93
N ILE A 167 2.21 1.13 2.67
CA ILE A 167 3.01 -0.01 2.19
C ILE A 167 2.14 -1.17 1.67
N PRO A 168 1.07 -1.63 2.37
CA PRO A 168 0.24 -2.73 1.89
C PRO A 168 -0.40 -2.45 0.51
N ASP A 169 -0.95 -1.25 0.33
CA ASP A 169 -1.58 -0.82 -0.91
C ASP A 169 -0.54 -0.61 -2.03
N THR A 170 0.62 -0.07 -1.66
CA THR A 170 1.75 0.17 -2.57
C THR A 170 2.28 -1.12 -3.18
N ARG A 171 2.36 -2.23 -2.40
CA ARG A 171 2.72 -3.56 -2.92
C ARG A 171 1.78 -4.04 -4.03
N GLY A 172 0.49 -3.71 -3.92
CA GLY A 172 -0.54 -3.99 -4.92
C GLY A 172 -0.61 -2.99 -6.08
N GLY A 173 0.31 -2.01 -6.14
CA GLY A 173 0.35 -0.95 -7.12
C GLY A 173 -0.72 0.13 -6.95
N ASN A 174 -1.25 0.32 -5.74
CA ASN A 174 -2.14 1.44 -5.44
C ASN A 174 -1.35 2.57 -4.78
N VAL A 175 -1.15 3.67 -5.50
CA VAL A 175 -0.37 4.83 -5.03
C VAL A 175 -1.22 6.09 -4.78
N SER A 176 -2.52 6.05 -5.07
CA SER A 176 -3.40 7.23 -5.02
C SER A 176 -3.56 7.84 -3.62
N GLY A 177 -3.34 7.05 -2.57
CA GLY A 177 -3.39 7.52 -1.18
C GLY A 177 -2.12 8.21 -0.68
N ILE A 178 -1.03 8.19 -1.46
CA ILE A 178 0.27 8.72 -1.05
C ILE A 178 0.26 10.25 -1.23
N PRO A 179 0.51 11.03 -0.15
CA PRO A 179 0.45 12.48 -0.24
C PRO A 179 1.66 13.06 -0.99
N LEU A 180 1.40 14.08 -1.81
CA LEU A 180 2.42 15.00 -2.29
C LEU A 180 2.70 16.05 -1.20
N ARG A 181 3.97 16.32 -0.91
CA ARG A 181 4.44 17.27 0.10
C ARG A 181 5.60 18.09 -0.47
N PHE A 182 5.84 19.25 0.13
CA PHE A 182 6.94 20.13 -0.22
C PHE A 182 8.09 20.04 0.78
N HIS A 183 9.32 19.98 0.26
CA HIS A 183 10.54 19.71 1.02
C HIS A 183 11.61 20.76 0.73
N LYS A 184 12.56 20.89 1.66
CA LYS A 184 13.84 21.56 1.39
C LYS A 184 14.62 20.74 0.37
N ALA A 185 15.34 21.40 -0.54
CA ALA A 185 16.19 20.73 -1.54
C ALA A 185 17.11 19.66 -0.95
N SER A 186 17.86 19.99 0.11
CA SER A 186 18.76 19.04 0.78
C SER A 186 18.04 17.87 1.46
N ASN A 187 16.77 18.06 1.87
CA ASN A 187 15.98 16.99 2.47
C ASN A 187 15.55 15.97 1.42
N LEU A 188 15.10 16.43 0.25
CA LEU A 188 14.75 15.57 -0.87
C LEU A 188 15.98 14.89 -1.47
N GLU A 189 17.06 15.64 -1.71
CA GLU A 189 18.30 15.11 -2.30
C GLU A 189 18.84 13.89 -1.54
N SER A 190 18.86 13.96 -0.21
CA SER A 190 19.36 12.87 0.65
C SER A 190 18.37 11.72 0.87
N ARG A 191 17.10 11.85 0.46
CA ARG A 191 16.03 10.87 0.74
C ARG A 191 15.28 10.38 -0.49
N LYS A 192 15.70 10.82 -1.68
CA LYS A 192 15.10 10.43 -2.94
C LYS A 192 15.26 8.93 -3.11
N ILE A 193 14.13 8.26 -3.22
CA ILE A 193 14.04 6.83 -3.48
C ILE A 193 14.46 6.54 -4.93
N GLN A 194 15.17 5.44 -5.12
CA GLN A 194 15.54 4.92 -6.43
C GLN A 194 15.19 3.43 -6.59
N LEU A 195 15.40 2.90 -7.79
CA LEU A 195 15.20 1.49 -8.10
C LEU A 195 16.02 0.59 -7.16
N GLY A 196 15.39 -0.44 -6.60
CA GLY A 196 16.03 -1.41 -5.71
C GLY A 196 16.12 -0.96 -4.26
N ASP A 197 15.70 0.27 -3.94
CA ASP A 197 15.55 0.67 -2.54
C ASP A 197 14.41 -0.11 -1.86
N ILE A 198 14.48 -0.19 -0.54
CA ILE A 198 13.44 -0.77 0.30
C ILE A 198 12.97 0.30 1.28
N VAL A 199 11.67 0.51 1.37
CA VAL A 199 11.05 1.30 2.44
C VAL A 199 10.61 0.36 3.54
N PHE A 200 11.06 0.60 4.77
CA PHE A 200 10.81 -0.22 5.96
C PHE A 200 10.09 0.59 7.04
N GLU A 201 8.92 0.15 7.51
CA GLU A 201 8.17 0.83 8.57
C GLU A 201 8.83 0.60 9.95
N ILE A 202 9.27 1.68 10.60
CA ILE A 202 9.94 1.63 11.90
C ILE A 202 9.03 2.02 13.08
N SER A 203 7.94 2.75 12.85
CA SER A 203 7.08 3.20 13.93
C SER A 203 5.61 3.11 13.54
N ASN A 204 4.77 2.58 14.44
CA ASN A 204 3.33 2.47 14.25
C ASN A 204 2.59 2.38 15.60
N GLY A 205 1.34 2.83 15.65
CA GLY A 205 0.50 2.67 16.86
C GLY A 205 0.14 1.21 17.17
N GLN A 206 0.18 0.33 16.17
CA GLN A 206 0.02 -1.11 16.33
C GLN A 206 1.37 -1.79 16.09
N ILE A 207 1.95 -2.39 17.13
CA ILE A 207 3.29 -3.00 17.07
C ILE A 207 3.43 -4.05 15.96
N ASN A 208 2.35 -4.78 15.65
CA ASN A 208 2.34 -5.80 14.60
C ASN A 208 2.52 -5.24 13.19
N ASN A 209 2.23 -3.95 12.97
CA ASN A 209 2.39 -3.30 11.68
C ASN A 209 3.85 -2.91 11.40
N ILE A 210 4.64 -2.65 12.44
CA ILE A 210 6.07 -2.35 12.31
C ILE A 210 6.76 -3.53 11.60
N GLY A 211 7.70 -3.21 10.70
CA GLY A 211 8.41 -4.19 9.88
C GLY A 211 7.80 -4.45 8.52
N ARG A 212 6.69 -3.79 8.16
CA ARG A 212 6.20 -3.78 6.77
C ARG A 212 7.23 -3.17 5.84
N THR A 213 7.42 -3.79 4.69
CA THR A 213 8.41 -3.39 3.68
C THR A 213 7.80 -3.21 2.30
N VAL A 214 8.35 -2.35 1.45
CA VAL A 214 8.09 -2.40 0.00
C VAL A 214 9.39 -2.28 -0.76
N LEU A 215 9.59 -3.19 -1.73
CA LEU A 215 10.71 -3.16 -2.67
C LEU A 215 10.36 -2.23 -3.84
N ILE A 216 11.21 -1.26 -4.09
CA ILE A 216 10.97 -0.24 -5.09
C ILE A 216 11.35 -0.74 -6.48
N SER A 217 10.36 -0.86 -7.35
CA SER A 217 10.53 -1.25 -8.76
C SER A 217 10.44 -0.05 -9.70
N LYS A 218 10.96 -0.21 -10.93
CA LYS A 218 10.89 0.83 -11.97
C LYS A 218 9.45 1.21 -12.30
N ARG A 219 8.54 0.22 -12.36
CA ARG A 219 7.12 0.44 -12.65
C ARG A 219 6.37 1.10 -11.51
N LEU A 220 6.78 0.83 -10.26
CA LEU A 220 6.21 1.54 -9.12
C LEU A 220 6.61 3.02 -9.16
N LEU A 221 7.90 3.33 -9.37
CA LEU A 221 8.35 4.71 -9.51
C LEU A 221 7.71 5.43 -10.70
N GLY A 222 7.50 4.72 -11.81
CA GLY A 222 6.86 5.27 -13.01
C GLY A 222 5.38 5.63 -12.85
N GLN A 223 4.74 5.32 -11.71
CA GLN A 223 3.39 5.78 -11.40
C GLN A 223 3.34 7.17 -10.77
N PHE A 224 4.49 7.73 -10.40
CA PHE A 224 4.59 9.06 -9.82
C PHE A 224 5.15 10.03 -10.87
N ASP A 225 4.56 11.22 -10.95
CA ASP A 225 5.04 12.33 -11.81
C ASP A 225 6.07 13.23 -11.11
N GLN A 226 6.29 13.02 -9.81
CA GLN A 226 7.26 13.72 -8.98
C GLN A 226 8.18 12.73 -8.25
N PRO A 227 9.33 13.18 -7.71
CA PRO A 227 10.19 12.36 -6.86
C PRO A 227 9.46 11.71 -5.69
N VAL A 228 9.99 10.59 -5.20
CA VAL A 228 9.39 9.83 -4.10
C VAL A 228 10.38 9.72 -2.94
N MET A 229 9.87 9.80 -1.71
CA MET A 229 10.59 9.53 -0.47
C MET A 229 9.68 8.83 0.55
N CYS A 230 10.23 8.39 1.69
CA CYS A 230 9.43 7.80 2.76
C CYS A 230 9.17 8.79 3.91
N ALA A 231 8.12 8.55 4.68
CA ALA A 231 7.75 9.35 5.85
C ALA A 231 8.72 9.15 7.01
N SER A 232 8.71 10.05 8.00
CA SER A 232 9.59 10.01 9.19
C SER A 232 9.49 8.72 10.02
N PHE A 233 8.38 7.99 9.92
CA PHE A 233 8.15 6.68 10.57
C PHE A 233 8.58 5.48 9.71
N ALA A 234 9.35 5.73 8.67
CA ALA A 234 9.97 4.71 7.84
C ALA A 234 11.46 5.00 7.64
N LYS A 235 12.21 3.94 7.33
CA LYS A 235 13.60 3.99 6.87
C LYS A 235 13.63 3.70 5.37
N LEU A 236 14.43 4.49 4.66
CA LEU A 236 14.93 4.16 3.33
C LEU A 236 16.17 3.28 3.52
N ILE A 237 16.21 2.13 2.85
CA ILE A 237 17.31 1.17 2.90
C ILE A 237 17.78 0.87 1.48
N ARG A 238 19.09 0.93 1.27
CA ARG A 238 19.76 0.56 0.03
C ARG A 238 20.91 -0.38 0.36
N VAL A 239 20.86 -1.57 -0.23
CA VAL A 239 21.91 -2.57 -0.06
C VAL A 239 23.10 -2.31 -0.98
N ASN A 240 24.27 -2.81 -0.57
CA ASN A 240 25.47 -2.84 -1.40
C ASN A 240 25.55 -4.16 -2.20
N GLU A 241 26.62 -4.35 -2.95
CA GLU A 241 26.85 -5.50 -3.81
C GLU A 241 26.96 -6.85 -3.07
N LYS A 242 27.05 -6.87 -1.74
CA LYS A 242 27.09 -8.12 -0.97
C LYS A 242 25.78 -8.90 -1.06
N VAL A 243 24.65 -8.24 -1.31
CA VAL A 243 23.32 -8.86 -1.44
C VAL A 243 22.53 -8.20 -2.56
N SER A 244 21.62 -8.94 -3.20
CA SER A 244 20.64 -8.32 -4.09
C SER A 244 19.51 -7.67 -3.28
N PRO A 245 18.87 -6.60 -3.78
CA PRO A 245 17.67 -6.02 -3.17
C PRO A 245 16.55 -7.04 -2.95
N GLU A 246 16.34 -7.94 -3.91
CA GLU A 246 15.35 -9.01 -3.83
C GLU A 246 15.64 -9.97 -2.67
N PHE A 247 16.91 -10.39 -2.52
CA PHE A 247 17.33 -11.25 -1.42
C PHE A 247 17.13 -10.59 -0.06
N PHE A 248 17.57 -9.33 0.09
CA PHE A 248 17.44 -8.61 1.36
C PHE A 248 15.97 -8.31 1.70
N TYR A 249 15.15 -7.99 0.70
CA TYR A 249 13.70 -7.83 0.88
C TYR A 249 13.04 -9.11 1.40
N LEU A 250 13.38 -10.28 0.82
CA LEU A 250 12.84 -11.57 1.25
C LEU A 250 13.37 -12.00 2.63
N TYR A 251 14.61 -11.64 2.97
CA TYR A 251 15.16 -11.80 4.32
C TYR A 251 14.36 -11.01 5.37
N LEU A 252 14.03 -9.74 5.09
CA LEU A 252 13.22 -8.92 6.00
C LEU A 252 11.81 -9.49 6.17
N ASN A 253 11.19 -9.98 5.09
CA ASN A 253 9.89 -10.64 5.16
C ASN A 253 9.96 -11.94 5.99
N GLU A 254 11.00 -12.75 5.81
CA GLU A 254 11.23 -13.95 6.64
C GLU A 254 11.37 -13.57 8.11
N GLY A 255 12.14 -12.51 8.40
CA GLY A 255 12.34 -12.02 9.76
C GLY A 255 11.05 -11.57 10.43
N GLN A 256 10.08 -11.08 9.65
CA GLN A 256 8.74 -10.76 10.14
C GLN A 256 7.94 -12.04 10.46
N GLU A 257 8.01 -13.06 9.61
CA GLU A 257 7.29 -14.33 9.77
C GLU A 257 7.81 -15.19 10.93
N ASN A 258 9.13 -15.25 11.10
CA ASN A 258 9.77 -16.10 12.10
C ASN A 258 9.99 -15.41 13.46
N GLY A 259 9.58 -14.15 13.60
CA GLY A 259 9.67 -13.39 14.85
C GLY A 259 11.01 -12.72 15.12
N LEU A 260 12.02 -12.82 14.24
CA LEU A 260 13.28 -12.09 14.36
C LEU A 260 13.05 -10.59 14.52
N LEU A 261 12.25 -9.97 13.64
CA LEU A 261 11.98 -8.53 13.71
C LEU A 261 11.22 -8.16 14.99
N TYR A 262 10.43 -9.07 15.57
CA TYR A 262 9.68 -8.79 16.79
C TYR A 262 10.59 -8.51 17.99
N GLN A 263 11.78 -9.14 18.03
CA GLN A 263 12.78 -8.94 19.09
C GLN A 263 13.29 -7.50 19.17
N TYR A 264 13.18 -6.75 18.07
CA TYR A 264 13.63 -5.37 17.96
C TYR A 264 12.46 -4.36 18.03
N LYS A 265 11.24 -4.81 18.32
CA LYS A 265 10.08 -3.93 18.50
C LYS A 265 9.90 -3.61 19.98
N SER A 266 9.61 -2.35 20.29
CA SER A 266 9.31 -1.89 21.64
C SER A 266 8.00 -1.10 21.69
N ASN A 267 7.22 -1.35 22.74
CA ASN A 267 6.07 -0.52 23.04
C ASN A 267 6.53 0.81 23.65
N SER A 268 5.86 1.90 23.29
CA SER A 268 6.07 3.20 23.92
C SER A 268 4.88 3.57 24.79
N ALA A 269 5.15 4.21 25.93
CA ALA A 269 4.12 4.81 26.78
C ALA A 269 3.27 5.87 26.04
N ASN A 270 3.82 6.46 24.97
CA ASN A 270 3.16 7.51 24.20
C ASN A 270 2.24 6.96 23.09
N GLY A 271 2.03 5.64 23.03
CA GLY A 271 1.17 4.99 22.03
C GLY A 271 1.78 4.87 20.63
N ILE A 272 3.06 5.24 20.43
CA ILE A 272 3.81 5.05 19.18
C ILE A 272 4.90 4.02 19.43
N ASN A 273 4.69 2.79 18.97
CA ASN A 273 5.67 1.72 19.10
C ASN A 273 6.79 1.92 18.09
N ASN A 274 7.99 1.43 18.38
CA ASN A 274 9.18 1.67 17.56
C ASN A 274 9.98 0.39 17.31
N PHE A 275 10.74 0.40 16.22
CA PHE A 275 11.73 -0.60 15.85
C PHE A 275 13.14 -0.06 16.16
N ALA A 276 13.93 -0.81 16.92
CA ALA A 276 15.31 -0.50 17.24
C ALA A 276 16.23 -0.77 16.03
N PHE A 277 16.09 0.04 14.97
CA PHE A 277 16.75 -0.20 13.68
C PHE A 277 18.28 -0.24 13.76
N GLU A 278 18.90 0.68 14.51
CA GLU A 278 20.36 0.70 14.64
C GLU A 278 20.87 -0.56 15.35
N THR A 279 20.25 -0.94 16.48
CA THR A 279 20.56 -2.19 17.19
C THR A 279 20.37 -3.42 16.30
N PHE A 280 19.28 -3.47 15.54
CA PHE A 280 19.01 -4.57 14.59
C PHE A 280 20.13 -4.73 13.57
N ILE A 281 20.60 -3.63 12.95
CA ILE A 281 21.64 -3.73 11.93
C ILE A 281 23.03 -4.00 12.51
N ASP A 282 23.26 -3.65 13.78
CA ASP A 282 24.51 -3.86 14.52
C ASP A 282 24.66 -5.28 15.08
N GLU A 283 23.55 -5.90 15.51
CA GLU A 283 23.61 -7.18 16.22
C GLU A 283 23.29 -8.38 15.32
N VAL A 284 22.43 -8.19 14.31
CA VAL A 284 21.94 -9.30 13.50
C VAL A 284 22.91 -9.59 12.36
N LYS A 285 23.24 -10.88 12.21
CA LYS A 285 23.95 -11.42 11.06
C LYS A 285 22.98 -12.00 10.05
N ILE A 286 23.21 -11.69 8.77
CA ILE A 286 22.55 -12.33 7.64
C ILE A 286 23.47 -13.42 7.09
N THR A 287 22.91 -14.60 6.86
CA THR A 287 23.61 -15.67 6.14
C THR A 287 23.46 -15.43 4.64
N ILE A 288 24.57 -15.29 3.93
CA ILE A 288 24.60 -15.00 2.50
C ILE A 288 25.21 -16.21 1.77
N PRO A 289 24.58 -16.70 0.68
CA PRO A 289 25.14 -17.76 -0.14
C PRO A 289 26.42 -17.30 -0.85
N LYS A 290 27.10 -18.24 -1.50
CA LYS A 290 28.19 -17.88 -2.42
C LYS A 290 27.66 -16.98 -3.52
N GLU A 291 28.52 -16.15 -4.08
CA GLU A 291 28.15 -15.19 -5.14
C GLU A 291 27.44 -15.85 -6.33
N THR A 292 27.89 -17.04 -6.75
CA THR A 292 27.27 -17.80 -7.86
C THR A 292 25.85 -18.25 -7.53
N GLU A 293 25.61 -18.72 -6.30
CA GLU A 293 24.30 -19.15 -5.80
C GLU A 293 23.38 -17.94 -5.60
N LEU A 294 23.89 -16.85 -5.02
CA LEU A 294 23.15 -15.60 -4.87
C LEU A 294 22.70 -15.08 -6.23
N LYS A 295 23.60 -15.07 -7.22
CA LYS A 295 23.29 -14.62 -8.57
C LYS A 295 22.23 -15.51 -9.24
N ALA A 296 22.38 -16.83 -9.16
CA ALA A 296 21.40 -17.77 -9.69
C ALA A 296 20.02 -17.60 -9.03
N PHE A 297 20.00 -17.38 -7.71
CA PHE A 297 18.79 -17.08 -6.97
C PHE A 297 18.15 -15.76 -7.45
N THR A 298 18.92 -14.69 -7.54
CA THR A 298 18.44 -13.38 -8.01
C THR A 298 17.87 -13.48 -9.43
N GLU A 299 18.55 -14.18 -10.35
CA GLU A 299 18.06 -14.44 -11.71
C GLU A 299 16.74 -15.22 -11.73
N LYS A 300 16.54 -16.12 -10.77
CA LYS A 300 15.30 -16.90 -10.59
C LYS A 300 14.14 -16.05 -10.07
N VAL A 301 14.36 -15.16 -9.10
CA VAL A 301 13.28 -14.37 -8.46
C VAL A 301 12.98 -13.05 -9.15
N LYS A 302 13.94 -12.45 -9.86
CA LYS A 302 13.77 -11.16 -10.55
C LYS A 302 12.61 -11.12 -11.56
N PRO A 303 12.34 -12.18 -12.36
CA PRO A 303 11.14 -12.24 -13.20
C PRO A 303 9.83 -12.22 -12.40
N ILE A 304 9.82 -12.79 -11.19
CA ILE A 304 8.65 -12.79 -10.30
C ILE A 304 8.33 -11.37 -9.86
N PHE A 305 9.33 -10.62 -9.36
CA PHE A 305 9.16 -9.21 -8.99
C PHE A 305 8.82 -8.31 -10.19
N THR A 306 9.34 -8.63 -11.38
CA THR A 306 8.96 -7.95 -12.62
C THR A 306 7.48 -8.16 -12.93
N LEU A 307 6.96 -9.37 -12.77
CA LEU A 307 5.54 -9.66 -12.96
C LEU A 307 4.67 -8.98 -11.88
N ILE A 308 5.08 -9.02 -10.61
CA ILE A 308 4.40 -8.30 -9.51
C ILE A 308 4.25 -6.82 -9.86
N SER A 309 5.33 -6.16 -10.26
CA SER A 309 5.30 -4.74 -10.60
C SER A 309 4.49 -4.43 -11.87
N THR A 310 4.42 -5.37 -12.83
CA THR A 310 3.56 -5.27 -14.02
C THR A 310 2.09 -5.35 -13.66
N LEU A 311 1.71 -6.30 -12.79
CA LEU A 311 0.33 -6.41 -12.29
C LEU A 311 -0.07 -5.19 -11.45
N GLY A 312 0.85 -4.66 -10.64
CA GLY A 312 0.63 -3.43 -9.87
C GLY A 312 0.34 -2.23 -10.77
N GLU A 313 1.12 -2.05 -11.84
CA GLU A 313 0.88 -0.99 -12.83
C GLU A 313 -0.47 -1.17 -13.55
N GLN A 314 -0.83 -2.41 -13.94
CA GLN A 314 -2.14 -2.72 -14.52
C GLN A 314 -3.27 -2.35 -13.56
N ASN A 315 -3.14 -2.68 -12.28
CA ASN A 315 -4.13 -2.32 -11.26
C ASN A 315 -4.29 -0.79 -11.14
N SER A 316 -3.20 -0.04 -11.24
CA SER A 316 -3.24 1.42 -11.22
C SER A 316 -4.06 1.97 -12.39
N LYS A 317 -3.78 1.50 -13.62
CA LYS A 317 -4.51 1.90 -14.84
C LYS A 317 -5.99 1.48 -14.80
N LEU A 318 -6.30 0.29 -14.28
CA LEU A 318 -7.68 -0.17 -14.11
C LEU A 318 -8.45 0.70 -13.13
N ARG A 319 -7.83 1.11 -12.00
CA ARG A 319 -8.44 2.03 -11.04
C ARG A 319 -8.70 3.39 -11.65
N GLU A 320 -7.72 3.95 -12.36
CA GLU A 320 -7.85 5.24 -13.05
C GLU A 320 -9.02 5.20 -14.05
N ALA A 321 -9.07 4.18 -14.91
CA ALA A 321 -10.16 4.03 -15.87
C ALA A 321 -11.53 3.91 -15.19
N ARG A 322 -11.64 3.09 -14.15
CA ARG A 322 -12.86 2.93 -13.35
C ARG A 322 -13.28 4.26 -12.71
N ASP A 323 -12.35 4.97 -12.10
CA ASP A 323 -12.62 6.21 -11.36
C ASP A 323 -12.99 7.38 -12.29
N ILE A 324 -12.51 7.36 -13.55
CA ILE A 324 -12.98 8.28 -14.60
C ILE A 324 -14.40 7.94 -15.06
N LEU A 325 -14.74 6.66 -15.19
CA LEU A 325 -16.05 6.20 -15.68
C LEU A 325 -17.15 6.31 -14.63
N LEU A 326 -16.83 6.01 -13.37
CA LEU A 326 -17.79 5.98 -12.25
C LEU A 326 -18.68 7.22 -12.19
N PRO A 327 -18.15 8.47 -12.11
CA PRO A 327 -19.00 9.65 -12.03
C PRO A 327 -19.86 9.80 -13.28
N LYS A 328 -19.30 9.57 -14.48
CA LYS A 328 -19.99 9.72 -15.78
C LYS A 328 -21.15 8.75 -15.99
N LEU A 329 -21.02 7.54 -15.45
CA LEU A 329 -22.08 6.53 -15.49
C LEU A 329 -23.16 6.82 -14.43
N ILE A 330 -22.78 7.20 -13.22
CA ILE A 330 -23.72 7.46 -12.12
C ILE A 330 -24.54 8.75 -12.37
N ASN A 331 -23.96 9.77 -12.98
CA ASN A 331 -24.66 11.02 -13.30
C ASN A 331 -25.41 10.99 -14.65
N GLY A 332 -25.28 9.90 -15.42
CA GLY A 332 -25.93 9.73 -16.72
C GLY A 332 -25.33 10.58 -17.84
N GLN A 333 -24.06 11.01 -17.74
CA GLN A 333 -23.32 11.66 -18.84
C GLN A 333 -22.95 10.68 -19.96
N ILE A 334 -22.87 9.39 -19.65
CA ILE A 334 -22.70 8.31 -20.63
C ILE A 334 -23.93 7.40 -20.57
N GLU A 335 -24.58 7.22 -21.72
CA GLU A 335 -25.68 6.26 -21.87
C GLU A 335 -25.13 4.83 -22.08
N VAL A 336 -25.82 3.83 -21.54
CA VAL A 336 -25.42 2.40 -21.58
C VAL A 336 -26.52 1.44 -22.02
#